data_AF-A0A971X4U8-F1
#
_entry.id   AF-A0A971X4U8-F1
#
_cell.length_a   1.000
_cell.length_b   1.000
_cell.length_c   1.000
_cell.angle_alpha   90.00
_cell.angle_beta   90.00
_cell.angle_gamma   90.00
#
_symmetry.space_group_name_H-M   'P 1'
#
loop_
_entity.id
_entity.type
_entity.pdbx_description
1 polymer ?
#
loop_
_entity_poly.entity_id
_entity_poly.type
_entity_poly.pdbx_seq_one_letter_code
_entity_poly.pdbx_strand_id
1 'polypeptide(L)'
;MSIDWVTLLAQIANFLLLVWLLKRFLYRPILRGIDEREAEIARRMRQAEQAKEQARQAELDYLQRSEQLLSSQQERLAAATAAAQQQRDKILQQARQQLEQEQQQWHEFLQQERQEFIRQLEVQAAYTLAELLRSALHELSGQPLEQAMLQRLPQRIEPMLAELQPAIGSKHQATITSASEICSQGQQQFVTDMKKLLPQLQWEFVLDEKQSPGLRLQMGGAQLDWTIESYVDSLRRLMSEQFVDQAGPTD
;
A
#
# COMPACT_ATOMS: atom_id res chain seq x y z
N MET A 1 -79.49 90.96 -78.19
CA MET A 1 -79.08 90.28 -76.96
C MET A 1 -77.58 90.45 -76.81
N SER A 2 -77.15 91.47 -76.06
CA SER A 2 -75.74 91.77 -75.81
C SER A 2 -75.23 90.85 -74.71
N ILE A 3 -74.23 90.03 -75.02
CA ILE A 3 -73.46 89.34 -74.00
C ILE A 3 -72.65 90.42 -73.27
N ASP A 4 -72.99 90.69 -72.02
CA ASP A 4 -72.21 91.56 -71.15
C ASP A 4 -70.91 90.84 -70.75
N TRP A 5 -69.86 91.06 -71.54
CA TRP A 5 -68.52 90.48 -71.34
C TRP A 5 -67.94 90.73 -69.95
N VAL A 6 -68.33 91.84 -69.30
CA VAL A 6 -67.94 92.18 -67.93
C VAL A 6 -68.57 91.21 -66.91
N THR A 7 -69.85 90.87 -67.09
CA THR A 7 -70.59 89.95 -66.22
C THR A 7 -70.07 88.53 -66.37
N LEU A 8 -69.72 88.13 -67.60
CA LEU A 8 -69.07 86.84 -67.88
C LEU A 8 -67.70 86.75 -67.18
N LEU A 9 -66.87 87.80 -67.28
CA LEU A 9 -65.56 87.84 -66.62
C LEU A 9 -65.67 87.79 -65.09
N ALA A 10 -66.63 88.53 -64.52
CA ALA A 10 -66.92 88.51 -63.08
C ALA A 10 -67.41 87.13 -62.61
N GLN A 11 -68.23 86.44 -63.39
CA GLN A 11 -68.70 85.09 -63.09
C GLN A 11 -67.57 84.04 -63.18
N ILE A 12 -66.66 84.18 -64.15
CA ILE A 12 -65.42 83.37 -64.23
C ILE A 12 -64.54 83.62 -63.01
N ALA A 13 -64.35 84.89 -62.60
CA ALA A 13 -63.57 85.23 -61.42
C ALA A 13 -64.20 84.64 -60.13
N ASN A 14 -65.53 84.69 -59.99
CA ASN A 14 -66.25 84.09 -58.86
C ASN A 14 -66.12 82.56 -58.85
N PHE A 15 -66.21 81.91 -60.02
CA PHE A 15 -66.00 80.46 -60.14
C PHE A 15 -64.56 80.06 -59.80
N LEU A 16 -63.56 80.80 -60.28
CA LEU A 16 -62.16 80.57 -59.95
C LEU A 16 -61.88 80.76 -58.44
N LEU A 17 -62.48 81.78 -57.83
CA LEU A 17 -62.40 82.00 -56.38
C LEU A 17 -63.00 80.81 -55.62
N LEU A 18 -64.18 80.32 -56.03
CA LEU A 18 -64.82 79.16 -55.44
C LEU A 18 -63.98 77.88 -55.59
N VAL A 19 -63.45 77.61 -56.78
CA VAL A 19 -62.57 76.45 -57.04
C VAL A 19 -61.30 76.54 -56.21
N TRP A 20 -60.71 77.74 -56.07
CA TRP A 20 -59.55 77.96 -55.22
C TRP A 20 -59.87 77.66 -53.75
N LEU A 21 -61.03 78.14 -53.26
CA LEU A 21 -61.49 77.91 -51.90
C LEU A 21 -61.76 76.42 -51.64
N LEU A 22 -62.44 75.73 -52.56
CA LEU A 22 -62.68 74.28 -52.50
C LEU A 22 -61.38 73.47 -52.52
N LYS A 23 -60.43 73.83 -53.39
CA LYS A 23 -59.12 73.19 -53.48
C LYS A 23 -58.34 73.34 -52.17
N ARG A 24 -58.41 74.53 -51.55
CA ARG A 24 -57.68 74.83 -50.31
C ARG A 24 -58.34 74.27 -49.06
N PHE A 25 -59.66 74.41 -48.91
CA PHE A 25 -60.41 74.07 -47.71
C PHE A 25 -60.99 72.66 -47.69
N LEU A 26 -61.30 72.05 -48.84
CA LEU A 26 -61.96 70.73 -48.87
C LEU A 26 -61.06 69.65 -49.46
N TYR A 27 -60.55 69.85 -50.68
CA TYR A 27 -59.81 68.80 -51.40
C TYR A 27 -58.47 68.46 -50.73
N ARG A 28 -57.68 69.48 -50.38
CA ARG A 28 -56.37 69.29 -49.72
C ARG A 28 -56.46 68.58 -48.36
N PRO A 29 -57.31 68.99 -47.40
CA PRO A 29 -57.40 68.28 -46.12
C PRO A 29 -57.99 66.87 -46.25
N ILE A 30 -58.94 66.63 -47.18
CA ILE A 30 -59.48 65.28 -47.40
C ILE A 30 -58.42 64.33 -47.97
N LEU A 31 -57.69 64.74 -49.02
CA LEU A 31 -56.62 63.91 -49.58
C LEU A 31 -55.53 63.62 -48.55
N ARG A 32 -55.11 64.63 -47.77
CA ARG A 32 -54.14 64.43 -46.68
C ARG A 32 -54.63 63.43 -45.65
N GLY A 33 -55.91 63.48 -45.26
CA GLY A 33 -56.47 62.52 -44.31
C GLY A 33 -56.53 61.09 -44.85
N ILE A 34 -56.72 60.91 -46.17
CA ILE A 34 -56.66 59.60 -46.83
C ILE A 34 -55.20 59.11 -46.88
N ASP A 35 -54.26 59.95 -47.32
CA ASP A 35 -52.83 59.64 -47.40
C ASP A 35 -52.26 59.28 -46.02
N GLU A 36 -52.64 60.01 -44.97
CA GLU A 36 -52.23 59.75 -43.59
C GLU A 36 -52.76 58.39 -43.10
N ARG A 37 -54.03 58.06 -43.37
CA ARG A 37 -54.61 56.76 -43.02
C ARG A 37 -53.96 55.62 -43.78
N GLU A 38 -53.72 55.79 -45.08
CA GLU A 38 -53.03 54.79 -45.90
C GLU A 38 -51.60 54.57 -45.40
N ALA A 39 -50.87 55.64 -45.11
CA ALA A 39 -49.54 55.57 -44.54
C ALA A 39 -49.52 54.92 -43.16
N GLU A 40 -50.52 55.18 -42.31
CA GLU A 40 -50.65 54.55 -40.99
C GLU A 40 -50.93 53.05 -41.10
N ILE A 41 -51.86 52.63 -41.96
CA ILE A 41 -52.15 51.22 -42.22
C ILE A 41 -50.90 50.51 -42.76
N ALA A 42 -50.22 51.11 -43.73
CA ALA A 42 -48.99 50.55 -44.29
C ALA A 42 -47.84 50.46 -43.26
N ARG A 43 -47.76 51.40 -42.30
CA ARG A 43 -46.81 51.30 -41.18
C ARG A 43 -47.19 50.18 -40.22
N ARG A 44 -48.45 50.09 -39.82
CA ARG A 44 -48.95 49.03 -38.92
C ARG A 44 -48.75 47.64 -39.52
N MET A 45 -49.02 47.46 -40.81
CA MET A 45 -48.78 46.18 -41.51
C MET A 45 -47.29 45.82 -41.54
N ARG A 46 -46.41 46.78 -41.85
CA ARG A 46 -44.96 46.55 -41.81
C ARG A 46 -44.45 46.21 -40.41
N GLN A 47 -44.95 46.90 -39.38
CA GLN A 47 -44.60 46.60 -37.99
C GLN A 47 -45.09 45.21 -37.57
N ALA A 48 -46.30 44.82 -37.96
CA ALA A 48 -46.84 43.49 -37.69
C ALA A 48 -45.99 42.40 -38.37
N GLU A 49 -45.61 42.59 -39.63
CA GLU A 49 -44.77 41.62 -40.35
C GLU A 49 -43.36 41.53 -39.75
N GLN A 50 -42.76 42.68 -39.38
CA GLN A 50 -41.48 42.70 -38.67
C GLN A 50 -41.55 42.01 -37.32
N ALA A 51 -42.61 42.26 -36.53
CA ALA A 51 -42.80 41.60 -35.24
C ALA A 51 -42.98 40.08 -35.40
N LYS A 52 -43.71 39.65 -36.44
CA LYS A 52 -43.89 38.22 -36.76
C LYS A 52 -42.58 37.55 -37.15
N GLU A 53 -41.77 38.21 -38.00
CA GLU A 53 -40.47 37.68 -38.41
C GLU A 53 -39.49 37.64 -37.22
N GLN A 54 -39.46 38.67 -36.38
CA GLN A 54 -38.66 38.68 -35.15
C GLN A 54 -39.08 37.58 -34.18
N ALA A 55 -40.39 37.35 -34.01
CA ALA A 55 -40.89 36.26 -33.16
C ALA A 55 -40.48 34.88 -33.71
N ARG A 56 -40.58 34.68 -35.03
CA ARG A 56 -40.14 33.44 -35.68
C ARG A 56 -38.64 33.21 -35.54
N GLN A 57 -37.82 34.25 -35.69
CA GLN A 57 -36.38 34.16 -35.47
C GLN A 57 -36.05 33.83 -34.01
N ALA A 58 -36.71 34.49 -33.07
CA ALA A 58 -36.54 34.21 -31.64
C ALA A 58 -36.95 32.77 -31.27
N GLU A 59 -38.00 32.23 -31.88
CA GLU A 59 -38.43 30.84 -31.70
C GLU A 59 -37.38 29.86 -32.23
N LEU A 60 -36.84 30.10 -33.43
CA LEU A 60 -35.78 29.26 -34.01
C LEU A 60 -34.51 29.29 -33.16
N ASP A 61 -34.08 30.48 -32.73
CA ASP A 61 -32.91 30.63 -31.85
C ASP A 61 -33.12 29.94 -30.50
N TYR A 62 -34.33 30.02 -29.94
CA TYR A 62 -34.68 29.34 -28.70
C TYR A 62 -34.61 27.81 -28.86
N LEU A 63 -35.18 27.27 -29.95
CA LEU A 63 -35.13 25.83 -30.23
C LEU A 63 -33.69 25.35 -30.42
N GLN A 64 -32.87 26.07 -31.19
CA GLN A 64 -31.45 25.73 -31.38
C GLN A 64 -30.67 25.76 -30.06
N ARG A 65 -30.87 26.79 -29.23
CA ARG A 65 -30.22 26.86 -27.92
C ARG A 65 -30.69 25.75 -26.98
N SER A 66 -31.97 25.41 -27.02
CA SER A 66 -32.53 24.30 -26.24
C SER A 66 -31.88 22.97 -26.63
N GLU A 67 -31.76 22.68 -27.93
CA GLU A 67 -31.08 21.48 -28.43
C GLU A 67 -29.60 21.45 -28.02
N GLN A 68 -28.88 22.56 -28.14
CA GLN A 68 -27.49 22.67 -27.71
C GLN A 68 -27.31 22.49 -26.20
N LEU A 69 -28.24 23.00 -25.39
CA LEU A 69 -28.21 22.81 -23.94
C LEU A 69 -28.46 21.34 -23.58
N LEU A 70 -29.41 20.68 -24.25
CA LEU A 70 -29.69 19.27 -24.05
C LEU A 70 -28.51 18.40 -24.46
N SER A 71 -27.87 18.66 -25.61
CA SER A 71 -26.69 17.91 -26.04
C SER A 71 -25.51 18.11 -25.08
N SER A 72 -25.24 19.36 -24.68
CA SER A 72 -24.16 19.66 -23.72
C SER A 72 -24.43 19.03 -22.35
N GLN A 73 -25.69 18.99 -21.91
CA GLN A 73 -26.05 18.30 -20.66
C GLN A 73 -25.81 16.79 -20.77
N GLN A 74 -26.20 16.16 -21.88
CA GLN A 74 -25.96 14.73 -22.10
C GLN A 74 -24.46 14.42 -22.15
N GLU A 75 -23.67 15.24 -22.84
CA GLU A 75 -22.21 15.10 -22.87
C GLU A 75 -21.59 15.24 -21.48
N ARG A 76 -22.01 16.23 -20.70
CA ARG A 76 -21.53 16.42 -19.32
C ARG A 76 -21.91 15.25 -18.42
N LEU A 77 -23.13 14.73 -18.56
CA LEU A 77 -23.56 13.55 -17.80
C LEU A 77 -22.75 12.32 -18.19
N ALA A 78 -22.52 12.08 -19.49
CA ALA A 78 -21.70 10.98 -19.98
C ALA A 78 -20.24 11.09 -19.51
N ALA A 79 -19.67 12.30 -19.52
CA ALA A 79 -18.33 12.54 -19.01
C ALA A 79 -18.26 12.32 -17.49
N ALA A 80 -19.27 12.77 -16.74
CA ALA A 80 -19.34 12.56 -15.30
C ALA A 80 -19.50 11.07 -14.93
N THR A 81 -20.31 10.31 -15.66
CA THR A 81 -20.46 8.85 -15.43
C THR A 81 -19.18 8.09 -15.78
N ALA A 82 -18.53 8.44 -16.89
CA ALA A 82 -17.23 7.85 -17.26
C ALA A 82 -16.15 8.15 -16.23
N ALA A 83 -16.05 9.40 -15.75
CA ALA A 83 -15.13 9.77 -14.69
C ALA A 83 -15.42 9.04 -13.36
N ALA A 84 -16.70 8.89 -13.01
CA ALA A 84 -17.12 8.14 -11.82
C ALA A 84 -16.77 6.65 -11.93
N GLN A 85 -16.96 6.04 -13.10
CA GLN A 85 -16.55 4.65 -13.35
C GLN A 85 -15.04 4.48 -13.26
N GLN A 86 -14.26 5.35 -13.91
CA GLN A 86 -12.81 5.31 -13.84
C GLN A 86 -12.31 5.45 -12.40
N GLN A 87 -12.90 6.37 -11.62
CA GLN A 87 -12.55 6.56 -10.22
C GLN A 87 -12.93 5.34 -9.37
N ARG A 88 -14.11 4.75 -9.60
CA ARG A 88 -14.53 3.52 -8.93
C ARG A 88 -13.56 2.38 -9.22
N ASP A 89 -13.20 2.18 -10.47
CA ASP A 89 -12.30 1.10 -10.88
C ASP A 89 -10.89 1.30 -10.32
N LYS A 90 -10.42 2.56 -10.25
CA LYS A 90 -9.17 2.92 -9.56
C LYS A 90 -9.21 2.60 -8.07
N ILE A 91 -10.29 2.96 -7.37
CA ILE A 91 -10.47 2.64 -5.95
C ILE A 91 -10.49 1.12 -5.74
N LEU A 92 -11.21 0.37 -6.57
CA LEU A 92 -11.27 -1.09 -6.50
C LEU A 92 -9.90 -1.73 -6.75
N GLN A 93 -9.13 -1.22 -7.72
CA GLN A 93 -7.78 -1.70 -7.98
C GLN A 93 -6.84 -1.42 -6.81
N GLN A 94 -6.90 -0.20 -6.23
CA GLN A 94 -6.11 0.16 -5.05
C GLN A 94 -6.48 -0.71 -3.85
N ALA A 95 -7.76 -0.96 -3.61
CA ALA A 95 -8.22 -1.82 -2.53
C ALA A 95 -7.74 -3.27 -2.72
N ARG A 96 -7.76 -3.80 -3.95
CA ARG A 96 -7.22 -5.14 -4.26
C ARG A 96 -5.72 -5.21 -3.99
N GLN A 97 -4.95 -4.22 -4.46
CA GLN A 97 -3.51 -4.17 -4.20
C GLN A 97 -3.18 -4.08 -2.71
N GLN A 98 -3.95 -3.30 -1.95
CA GLN A 98 -3.80 -3.24 -0.49
C GLN A 98 -4.10 -4.57 0.17
N LEU A 99 -5.19 -5.24 -0.21
CA LEU A 99 -5.54 -6.57 0.31
C LEU A 99 -4.50 -7.64 -0.04
N GLU A 100 -3.93 -7.60 -1.25
CA GLU A 100 -2.86 -8.51 -1.67
C GLU A 100 -1.59 -8.28 -0.84
N GLN A 101 -1.20 -7.01 -0.64
CA GLN A 101 -0.05 -6.66 0.21
C GLN A 101 -0.26 -7.06 1.66
N GLU A 102 -1.44 -6.79 2.23
CA GLU A 102 -1.76 -7.14 3.61
C GLU A 102 -1.81 -8.65 3.79
N GLN A 103 -2.37 -9.40 2.83
CA GLN A 103 -2.32 -10.85 2.84
C GLN A 103 -0.88 -11.35 2.79
N GLN A 104 -0.04 -10.82 1.90
CA GLN A 104 1.36 -11.25 1.81
C GLN A 104 2.11 -11.00 3.12
N GLN A 105 1.95 -9.81 3.71
CA GLN A 105 2.54 -9.47 5.00
C GLN A 105 2.04 -10.38 6.11
N TRP A 106 0.74 -10.68 6.13
CA TRP A 106 0.15 -11.62 7.09
C TRP A 106 0.70 -13.04 6.95
N HIS A 107 0.88 -13.53 5.72
CA HIS A 107 1.49 -14.84 5.48
C HIS A 107 2.94 -14.89 5.93
N GLU A 108 3.73 -13.85 5.61
CA GLU A 108 5.13 -13.73 6.05
C GLU A 108 5.22 -13.68 7.58
N PHE A 109 4.37 -12.88 8.22
CA PHE A 109 4.27 -12.80 9.68
C PHE A 109 3.91 -14.14 10.31
N LEU A 110 2.87 -14.83 9.80
CA LEU A 110 2.48 -16.16 10.28
C LEU A 110 3.59 -17.20 10.10
N GLN A 111 4.33 -17.15 9.00
CA GLN A 111 5.45 -18.06 8.78
C GLN A 111 6.57 -17.82 9.81
N GLN A 112 6.91 -16.56 10.08
CA GLN A 112 7.89 -16.19 11.10
C GLN A 112 7.42 -16.61 12.50
N GLU A 113 6.17 -16.34 12.86
CA GLU A 113 5.60 -16.71 14.15
C GLU A 113 5.58 -18.24 14.34
N ARG A 114 5.21 -18.99 13.29
CA ARG A 114 5.28 -20.46 13.31
C ARG A 114 6.70 -20.97 13.50
N GLN A 115 7.68 -20.40 12.80
CA GLN A 115 9.08 -20.78 12.93
C GLN A 115 9.60 -20.50 14.35
N GLU A 116 9.27 -19.34 14.91
CA GLU A 116 9.67 -18.98 16.27
C GLU A 116 9.00 -19.89 17.31
N PHE A 117 7.70 -20.20 17.14
CA PHE A 117 6.99 -21.12 18.02
C PHE A 117 7.61 -22.53 17.98
N ILE A 118 7.90 -23.06 16.78
CA ILE A 118 8.57 -24.36 16.65
C ILE A 118 9.95 -24.32 17.31
N ARG A 119 10.73 -23.25 17.11
CA ARG A 119 12.04 -23.09 17.74
C ARG A 119 11.94 -23.10 19.27
N GLN A 120 10.97 -22.41 19.83
CA GLN A 120 10.73 -22.39 21.28
C GLN A 120 10.32 -23.76 21.80
N LEU A 121 9.45 -24.47 21.06
CA LEU A 121 9.00 -25.81 21.42
C LEU A 121 10.15 -26.83 21.39
N GLU A 122 11.00 -26.79 20.36
CA GLU A 122 12.20 -27.63 20.26
C GLU A 122 13.13 -27.45 21.45
N VAL A 123 13.42 -26.19 21.80
CA VAL A 123 14.28 -25.86 22.93
C VAL A 123 13.67 -26.36 24.24
N GLN A 124 12.40 -26.09 24.50
CA GLN A 124 11.71 -26.56 25.72
C GLN A 124 11.64 -28.09 25.81
N ALA A 125 11.36 -28.77 24.69
CA ALA A 125 11.33 -30.22 24.65
C ALA A 125 12.71 -30.82 24.96
N ALA A 126 13.77 -30.24 24.39
CA ALA A 126 15.13 -30.69 24.64
C ALA A 126 15.59 -30.48 26.09
N TYR A 127 15.29 -29.31 26.67
CA TYR A 127 15.55 -29.06 28.08
C TYR A 127 14.82 -30.07 28.97
N THR A 128 13.55 -30.36 28.68
CA THR A 128 12.74 -31.33 29.43
C THR A 128 13.31 -32.74 29.32
N LEU A 129 13.63 -33.19 28.09
CA LEU A 129 14.25 -34.50 27.86
C LEU A 129 15.60 -34.62 28.55
N ALA A 130 16.39 -33.55 28.54
CA ALA A 130 17.68 -33.56 29.17
C ALA A 130 17.59 -33.61 30.71
N GLU A 131 16.63 -32.90 31.32
CA GLU A 131 16.37 -33.03 32.76
C GLU A 131 15.90 -34.43 33.15
N LEU A 132 15.05 -35.06 32.31
CA LEU A 132 14.64 -36.45 32.50
C LEU A 132 15.83 -37.41 32.40
N LEU A 133 16.69 -37.25 31.39
CA LEU A 133 17.90 -38.05 31.20
C LEU A 133 18.90 -37.82 32.35
N ARG A 134 19.04 -36.59 32.83
CA ARG A 134 19.90 -36.25 33.97
C ARG A 134 19.40 -36.94 35.23
N SER A 135 18.10 -36.90 35.48
CA SER A 135 17.46 -37.57 36.62
C SER A 135 17.63 -39.09 36.55
N ALA A 136 17.37 -39.69 35.38
CA ALA A 136 17.56 -41.13 35.16
C ALA A 136 19.03 -41.56 35.30
N LEU A 137 19.98 -40.77 34.77
CA LEU A 137 21.41 -41.03 34.92
C LEU A 137 21.86 -40.87 36.36
N HIS A 138 21.31 -39.92 37.11
CA HIS A 138 21.61 -39.74 38.51
C HIS A 138 21.13 -40.94 39.34
N GLU A 139 19.90 -41.42 39.10
CA GLU A 139 19.37 -42.64 39.72
C GLU A 139 20.22 -43.88 39.41
N LEU A 140 20.73 -44.00 38.19
CA LEU A 140 21.50 -45.17 37.74
C LEU A 140 22.98 -45.15 38.15
N SER A 141 23.62 -43.98 38.13
CA SER A 141 25.07 -43.84 38.33
C SER A 141 25.48 -43.28 39.69
N GLY A 142 24.54 -42.67 40.42
CA GLY A 142 24.81 -42.00 41.70
C GLY A 142 25.72 -40.77 41.59
N GLN A 143 26.09 -40.33 40.38
CA GLN A 143 26.95 -39.17 40.13
C GLN A 143 26.23 -38.14 39.25
N PRO A 144 26.56 -36.84 39.35
CA PRO A 144 26.00 -35.83 38.46
C PRO A 144 26.56 -36.00 37.04
N LEU A 145 25.77 -35.61 36.03
CA LEU A 145 26.08 -35.79 34.61
C LEU A 145 27.42 -35.14 34.23
N GLU A 146 27.68 -33.94 34.73
CA GLU A 146 28.87 -33.13 34.44
C GLU A 146 30.14 -33.80 34.96
N GLN A 147 30.04 -34.53 36.08
CA GLN A 147 31.15 -35.32 36.63
C GLN A 147 31.51 -36.48 35.69
N ALA A 148 30.51 -37.19 35.16
CA ALA A 148 30.70 -38.29 34.22
C ALA A 148 31.20 -37.77 32.85
N MET A 149 30.70 -36.63 32.40
CA MET A 149 31.19 -35.96 31.19
C MET A 149 32.66 -35.53 31.35
N LEU A 150 33.05 -34.98 32.50
CA LEU A 150 34.43 -34.54 32.74
C LEU A 150 35.42 -35.70 32.65
N GLN A 151 35.05 -36.89 33.14
CA GLN A 151 35.90 -38.08 33.04
C GLN A 151 36.11 -38.56 31.59
N ARG A 152 35.14 -38.34 30.70
CA ARG A 152 35.24 -38.73 29.28
C ARG A 152 35.78 -37.62 28.37
N LEU A 153 35.83 -36.39 28.86
CA LEU A 153 36.28 -35.24 28.11
C LEU A 153 37.69 -35.41 27.50
N PRO A 154 38.71 -36.00 28.19
CA PRO A 154 40.03 -36.21 27.60
C PRO A 154 40.02 -37.08 26.34
N GLN A 155 39.26 -38.18 26.35
CA GLN A 155 39.14 -39.11 25.22
C GLN A 155 38.48 -38.46 24.00
N ARG A 156 37.59 -37.49 24.23
CA ARG A 156 36.91 -36.75 23.16
C ARG A 156 37.79 -35.65 22.57
N ILE A 157 38.63 -35.01 23.38
CA ILE A 157 39.52 -33.92 22.94
C ILE A 157 40.77 -34.47 22.25
N GLU A 158 41.29 -35.62 22.69
CA GLU A 158 42.50 -36.25 22.14
C GLU A 158 42.56 -36.28 20.60
N PRO A 159 41.53 -36.73 19.86
CA PRO A 159 41.55 -36.70 18.39
C PRO A 159 41.51 -35.28 17.79
N MET A 160 40.95 -34.30 18.50
CA MET A 160 40.82 -32.91 18.05
C MET A 160 42.01 -32.03 18.49
N LEU A 161 42.92 -32.58 19.30
CA LEU A 161 43.98 -31.82 19.94
C LEU A 161 44.93 -31.17 18.93
N ALA A 162 45.21 -31.85 17.82
CA ALA A 162 46.07 -31.34 16.75
C ALA A 162 45.51 -30.07 16.08
N GLU A 163 44.18 -29.95 15.98
CA GLU A 163 43.50 -28.78 15.40
C GLU A 163 43.34 -27.65 16.41
N LEU A 164 43.25 -28.00 17.70
CA LEU A 164 43.05 -27.04 18.79
C LEU A 164 44.37 -26.41 19.27
N GLN A 165 45.50 -27.10 19.14
CA GLN A 165 46.85 -26.59 19.49
C GLN A 165 47.18 -25.19 18.94
N PRO A 166 46.97 -24.87 17.65
CA PRO A 166 47.25 -23.53 17.13
C PRO A 166 46.29 -22.44 17.66
N ALA A 167 45.11 -22.82 18.16
CA ALA A 167 44.13 -21.90 18.73
C ALA A 167 44.36 -21.61 20.23
N ILE A 168 45.23 -22.40 20.89
CA ILE A 168 45.75 -22.14 22.23
C ILE A 168 46.64 -20.90 22.13
N GLY A 169 46.01 -19.73 22.31
CA GLY A 169 46.71 -18.45 22.28
C GLY A 169 47.81 -18.35 23.36
N SER A 170 48.55 -17.24 23.34
CA SER A 170 49.70 -16.98 24.22
C SER A 170 49.43 -17.05 25.73
N LYS A 171 48.17 -17.00 26.16
CA LYS A 171 47.78 -17.07 27.58
C LYS A 171 47.81 -18.48 28.18
N HIS A 172 47.85 -19.54 27.36
CA HIS A 172 47.90 -20.94 27.82
C HIS A 172 46.91 -21.27 28.95
N GLN A 173 45.70 -20.70 28.89
CA GLN A 173 44.65 -20.87 29.89
C GLN A 173 43.45 -21.58 29.25
N ALA A 174 42.93 -22.58 29.94
CA ALA A 174 41.71 -23.29 29.60
C ALA A 174 40.70 -23.12 30.72
N THR A 175 39.47 -22.78 30.35
CA THR A 175 38.35 -22.64 31.28
C THR A 175 37.31 -23.69 30.96
N ILE A 176 36.93 -24.48 31.97
CA ILE A 176 35.80 -25.40 31.91
C ILE A 176 34.65 -24.76 32.67
N THR A 177 33.55 -24.50 31.98
CA THR A 177 32.33 -23.97 32.58
C THR A 177 31.27 -25.07 32.65
N SER A 178 30.73 -25.28 33.85
CA SER A 178 29.68 -26.27 34.13
C SER A 178 28.48 -25.63 34.82
N ALA A 179 27.30 -26.19 34.57
CA ALA A 179 26.06 -25.75 35.23
C ALA A 179 25.91 -26.31 36.66
N SER A 180 26.58 -27.44 36.94
CA SER A 180 26.59 -28.10 38.25
C SER A 180 27.99 -28.13 38.84
N GLU A 181 28.08 -28.14 40.17
CA GLU A 181 29.37 -28.23 40.87
C GLU A 181 30.05 -29.57 40.61
N ILE A 182 31.31 -29.53 40.17
CA ILE A 182 32.15 -30.71 39.97
C ILE A 182 32.98 -30.91 41.23
N CYS A 183 32.98 -32.13 41.78
CA CYS A 183 33.72 -32.36 43.02
C CYS A 183 35.25 -32.19 42.82
N SER A 184 35.93 -31.73 43.88
CA SER A 184 37.37 -31.44 43.88
C SER A 184 38.23 -32.63 43.45
N GLN A 185 37.84 -33.86 43.81
CA GLN A 185 38.52 -35.08 43.38
C GLN A 185 38.48 -35.25 41.86
N GLY A 186 37.33 -34.98 41.23
CA GLY A 186 37.18 -35.06 39.77
C GLY A 186 37.99 -34.00 39.04
N GLN A 187 38.00 -32.77 39.54
CA GLN A 187 38.81 -31.69 39.00
C GLN A 187 40.31 -32.04 39.03
N GLN A 188 40.80 -32.53 40.17
CA GLN A 188 42.21 -32.93 40.30
C GLN A 188 42.60 -34.10 39.40
N GLN A 189 41.72 -35.10 39.28
CA GLN A 189 41.93 -36.24 38.38
C GLN A 189 42.03 -35.76 36.92
N PHE A 190 41.07 -34.94 36.49
CA PHE A 190 41.05 -34.37 35.13
C PHE A 190 42.30 -33.54 34.83
N VAL A 191 42.70 -32.64 35.74
CA VAL A 191 43.91 -31.82 35.57
C VAL A 191 45.16 -32.71 35.48
N THR A 192 45.22 -33.80 36.24
CA THR A 192 46.35 -34.75 36.20
C THR A 192 46.42 -35.47 34.87
N ASP A 193 45.30 -35.93 34.34
CA ASP A 193 45.24 -36.60 33.03
C ASP A 193 45.52 -35.62 31.89
N MET A 194 45.01 -34.39 32.00
CA MET A 194 45.27 -33.36 31.00
C MET A 194 46.70 -32.83 31.01
N LYS A 195 47.39 -32.80 32.17
CA LYS A 195 48.81 -32.45 32.23
C LYS A 195 49.71 -33.37 31.40
N LYS A 196 49.30 -34.63 31.17
CA LYS A 196 50.03 -35.57 30.31
C LYS A 196 49.96 -35.18 28.84
N LEU A 197 48.82 -34.63 28.41
CA LEU A 197 48.56 -34.26 27.01
C LEU A 197 48.93 -32.80 26.72
N LEU A 198 48.71 -31.90 27.68
CA LEU A 198 48.88 -30.45 27.56
C LEU A 198 49.58 -29.89 28.83
N PRO A 199 50.90 -30.10 28.98
CA PRO A 199 51.64 -29.74 30.20
C PRO A 199 51.78 -28.23 30.44
N GLN A 200 51.58 -27.41 29.40
CA GLN A 200 51.76 -25.95 29.47
C GLN A 200 50.48 -25.18 29.83
N LEU A 201 49.34 -25.86 29.96
CA LEU A 201 48.05 -25.21 30.20
C LEU A 201 47.67 -25.10 31.68
N GLN A 202 47.15 -23.93 32.05
CA GLN A 202 46.48 -23.70 33.32
C GLN A 202 44.98 -23.95 33.16
N TRP A 203 44.41 -24.75 34.06
CA TRP A 203 43.01 -25.15 34.03
C TRP A 203 42.23 -24.42 35.13
N GLU A 204 41.15 -23.77 34.73
CA GLU A 204 40.22 -23.10 35.62
C GLU A 204 38.82 -23.72 35.47
N PHE A 205 38.14 -23.93 36.59
CA PHE A 205 36.78 -24.43 36.62
C PHE A 205 35.85 -23.32 37.10
N VAL A 206 34.84 -23.01 36.29
CA VAL A 206 33.86 -21.96 36.57
C VAL A 206 32.48 -22.58 36.67
N LEU A 207 31.75 -22.23 37.73
CA LEU A 207 30.35 -22.58 37.90
C LEU A 207 29.48 -21.47 37.30
N ASP A 208 28.67 -21.80 36.30
CA ASP A 208 27.66 -20.89 35.74
C ASP A 208 26.29 -21.60 35.71
N GLU A 209 25.48 -21.32 36.72
CA GLU A 209 24.13 -21.88 36.87
C GLU A 209 23.17 -21.49 35.72
N LYS A 210 23.49 -20.45 34.95
CA LYS A 210 22.68 -20.01 33.81
C LYS A 210 23.02 -20.73 32.51
N GLN A 211 24.12 -21.46 32.46
CA GLN A 211 24.52 -22.22 31.28
C GLN A 211 23.56 -23.41 31.05
N SER A 212 23.38 -23.80 29.79
CA SER A 212 22.81 -25.11 29.48
C SER A 212 23.59 -26.22 30.20
N PRO A 213 22.92 -27.22 30.81
CA PRO A 213 23.61 -28.32 31.46
C PRO A 213 24.57 -29.05 30.50
N GLY A 214 25.71 -29.49 31.06
CA GLY A 214 26.85 -30.02 30.32
C GLY A 214 28.16 -29.26 30.60
N LEU A 215 29.14 -29.41 29.72
CA LEU A 215 30.47 -28.82 29.85
C LEU A 215 30.80 -27.94 28.63
N ARG A 216 31.24 -26.71 28.89
CA ARG A 216 31.84 -25.83 27.89
C ARG A 216 33.33 -25.72 28.17
N LEU A 217 34.15 -26.07 27.19
CA LEU A 217 35.60 -25.90 27.26
C LEU A 217 36.02 -24.74 26.36
N GLN A 218 36.68 -23.75 26.95
CA GLN A 218 37.28 -22.64 26.22
C GLN A 218 38.79 -22.68 26.36
N MET A 219 39.51 -22.60 25.23
CA MET A 219 40.98 -22.60 25.17
C MET A 219 41.43 -21.52 24.20
N GLY A 220 41.81 -20.36 24.71
CA GLY A 220 42.19 -19.22 23.87
C GLY A 220 41.07 -18.79 22.93
N GLY A 221 41.28 -18.98 21.62
CA GLY A 221 40.28 -18.69 20.57
C GLY A 221 39.35 -19.86 20.22
N ALA A 222 39.62 -21.07 20.72
CA ALA A 222 38.78 -22.24 20.46
C ALA A 222 37.77 -22.47 21.60
N GLN A 223 36.56 -22.85 21.23
CA GLN A 223 35.49 -23.24 22.14
C GLN A 223 34.90 -24.57 21.70
N LEU A 224 34.73 -25.48 22.66
CA LEU A 224 34.05 -26.76 22.48
C LEU A 224 32.85 -26.81 23.43
N ASP A 225 31.66 -26.83 22.85
CA ASP A 225 30.41 -26.94 23.59
C ASP A 225 29.94 -28.39 23.64
N TRP A 226 30.00 -28.99 24.82
CA TRP A 226 29.38 -30.28 25.10
C TRP A 226 28.21 -30.09 26.07
N THR A 227 27.20 -29.37 25.58
CA THR A 227 25.99 -29.00 26.32
C THR A 227 24.75 -29.58 25.63
N ILE A 228 23.63 -29.60 26.33
CA ILE A 228 22.34 -30.00 25.73
C ILE A 228 22.02 -29.11 24.53
N GLU A 229 22.19 -27.80 24.66
CA GLU A 229 22.00 -26.84 23.57
C GLU A 229 22.83 -27.20 22.31
N SER A 230 24.09 -27.60 22.46
CA SER A 230 24.91 -27.99 21.31
C SER A 230 24.44 -29.30 20.65
N TYR A 231 23.88 -30.24 21.42
CA TYR A 231 23.23 -31.43 20.88
C TYR A 231 21.93 -31.11 20.14
N VAL A 232 21.13 -30.17 20.65
CA VAL A 232 19.91 -29.70 19.99
C VAL A 232 20.25 -29.02 18.67
N ASP A 233 21.27 -28.17 18.65
CA ASP A 233 21.72 -27.51 17.42
C ASP A 233 22.31 -28.50 16.42
N SER A 234 22.97 -29.56 16.90
CA SER A 234 23.48 -30.64 16.05
C SER A 234 22.33 -31.48 15.48
N LEU A 235 21.33 -31.81 16.29
CA LEU A 235 20.11 -32.51 15.85
C LEU A 235 19.34 -31.66 14.84
N ARG A 236 19.20 -30.35 15.08
CA ARG A 236 18.58 -29.41 14.15
C ARG A 236 19.30 -29.41 12.81
N ARG A 237 20.64 -29.36 12.81
CA ARG A 237 21.44 -29.45 11.58
C ARG A 237 21.17 -30.75 10.82
N LEU A 238 21.21 -31.88 11.51
CA LEU A 238 20.92 -33.19 10.90
C LEU A 238 19.50 -33.29 10.34
N MET A 239 18.49 -32.80 11.07
CA MET A 239 17.12 -32.76 10.58
C MET A 239 17.00 -31.85 9.36
N SER A 240 17.62 -30.67 9.39
CA SER A 240 17.59 -29.74 8.26
C SER A 240 18.24 -30.32 7.00
N GLU A 241 19.34 -31.05 7.14
CA GLU A 241 20.00 -31.74 6.02
C GLU A 241 19.10 -32.86 5.44
N GLN A 242 18.43 -33.63 6.30
CA GLN A 242 17.51 -34.68 5.85
C GLN A 242 16.22 -34.15 5.19
N PHE A 243 15.73 -32.98 5.62
CA PHE A 243 14.56 -32.36 4.98
C PHE A 243 14.89 -31.70 3.64
N VAL A 244 16.12 -31.19 3.46
CA VAL A 244 16.59 -30.66 2.17
C VAL A 244 16.72 -31.78 1.12
N ASP A 245 17.16 -32.98 1.51
CA ASP A 245 17.25 -34.13 0.59
C ASP A 245 15.89 -34.73 0.18
N GLN A 246 14.82 -34.49 0.96
CA GLN A 246 13.46 -34.96 0.62
C GLN A 246 12.62 -33.93 -0.14
N ALA A 247 13.01 -32.65 -0.12
CA ALA A 247 12.44 -31.61 -0.97
C ALA A 247 13.17 -31.59 -2.34
N GLY A 248 13.04 -32.67 -3.11
CA GLY A 248 13.45 -32.70 -4.52
C GLY A 248 12.79 -31.59 -5.34
N PRO A 249 13.36 -31.22 -6.50
CA PRO A 249 12.97 -30.02 -7.25
C PRO A 249 11.47 -30.06 -7.56
N THR A 250 10.78 -29.00 -7.14
CA THR A 250 9.42 -28.73 -7.56
C THR A 250 9.50 -28.19 -8.98
N ASP A 251 9.24 -29.07 -9.97
CA ASP A 251 8.93 -28.69 -11.35
C ASP A 251 7.65 -27.83 -11.43
#